data_AF-A0A5N9GRJ5-F1
#
_entry.id   AF-A0A5N9GRJ5-F1
#
_cell.length_a   1.000
_cell.length_b   1.000
_cell.length_c   1.000
_cell.angle_alpha   90.00
_cell.angle_beta   90.00
_cell.angle_gamma   90.00
#
_symmetry.space_group_name_H-M   'P 1'
#
loop_
_entity.id
_entity.type
_entity.pdbx_description
1 polymer ?
#
loop_
_entity_poly.entity_id
_entity_poly.type
_entity_poly.pdbx_seq_one_letter_code
_entity_poly.pdbx_strand_id
1 'polypeptide(L)'
;MVENPRTETRADPLRPVNQPVPIEMDGGGGDSPVRLCVKGKWLVVSEWRDRWRIDDEWWRGEEISRMYFKALLEDGREVTVFRDLVKRGWYLQTYG
;
A
#
# COMPACT_ATOMS: atom_id res chain seq x y z
N MET A 1 -11.77 -19.94 46.31
CA MET A 1 -12.75 -20.50 45.36
C MET A 1 -13.60 -19.34 44.85
N VAL A 2 -13.26 -18.77 43.70
CA VAL A 2 -14.11 -17.82 42.97
C VAL A 2 -13.96 -18.19 41.50
N GLU A 3 -15.03 -18.73 40.95
CA GLU A 3 -15.13 -19.12 39.55
C GLU A 3 -15.50 -17.90 38.71
N ASN A 4 -14.86 -17.79 37.55
CA ASN A 4 -15.01 -16.72 36.59
C ASN A 4 -15.77 -17.28 35.38
N PRO A 5 -16.91 -16.70 34.95
CA PRO A 5 -17.41 -16.93 33.61
C PRO A 5 -17.19 -15.67 32.79
N ARG A 6 -15.99 -15.52 32.21
CA ARG A 6 -15.82 -14.63 31.05
C ARG A 6 -16.18 -15.45 29.82
N THR A 7 -17.41 -15.23 29.36
CA THR A 7 -17.90 -15.63 28.04
C THR A 7 -16.84 -15.29 26.98
N GLU A 8 -16.38 -16.31 26.25
CA GLU A 8 -15.50 -16.15 25.10
C GLU A 8 -16.19 -15.26 24.06
N THR A 9 -15.73 -14.02 23.95
CA THR A 9 -16.02 -13.16 22.80
C THR A 9 -15.47 -13.87 21.57
N ARG A 10 -16.36 -14.49 20.81
CA ARG A 10 -16.05 -15.04 19.49
C ARG A 10 -15.44 -13.92 18.67
N ALA A 11 -14.13 -14.01 18.40
CA ALA A 11 -13.44 -13.05 17.57
C ALA A 11 -14.01 -13.17 16.16
N ASP A 12 -14.90 -12.25 15.79
CA ASP A 12 -15.24 -12.01 14.40
C ASP A 12 -13.92 -11.76 13.67
N PRO A 13 -13.61 -12.45 12.56
CA PRO A 13 -12.35 -12.23 11.86
C PRO A 13 -12.35 -10.80 11.35
N LEU A 14 -11.62 -9.92 12.05
CA LEU A 14 -11.47 -8.52 11.70
C LEU A 14 -11.02 -8.44 10.24
N ARG A 15 -11.94 -8.08 9.36
CA ARG A 15 -11.63 -7.87 7.94
C ARG A 15 -10.75 -6.62 7.87
N PRO A 16 -9.50 -6.71 7.41
CA PRO A 16 -8.65 -5.53 7.40
C PRO A 16 -9.23 -4.53 6.40
N VAL A 17 -9.66 -3.39 6.91
CA VAL A 17 -10.10 -2.26 6.09
C VAL A 17 -8.86 -1.68 5.42
N ASN A 18 -8.95 -1.40 4.11
CA ASN A 18 -7.88 -0.84 3.29
C ASN A 18 -6.64 -1.74 3.10
N GLN A 19 -6.85 -3.02 2.77
CA GLN A 19 -5.74 -3.86 2.34
C GLN A 19 -5.11 -3.28 1.05
N PRO A 20 -3.79 -3.02 1.08
CA PRO A 20 -3.10 -2.52 -0.10
C PRO A 20 -3.12 -3.57 -1.21
N VAL A 21 -3.39 -3.14 -2.44
CA VAL A 21 -3.47 -4.04 -3.60
C VAL A 21 -2.09 -4.11 -4.25
N PRO A 22 -1.48 -5.30 -4.44
CA PRO A 22 -0.21 -5.40 -5.14
C PRO A 22 -0.37 -4.87 -6.56
N ILE A 23 0.59 -4.08 -7.02
CA ILE A 23 0.59 -3.54 -8.39
C ILE A 23 1.90 -3.85 -9.10
N GLU A 24 1.78 -4.08 -10.40
CA GLU A 24 2.91 -4.15 -11.29
C GLU A 24 3.24 -2.73 -11.78
N MET A 25 4.53 -2.41 -11.78
CA MET A 25 5.09 -1.22 -12.40
C MET A 25 5.90 -1.66 -13.61
N ASP A 26 5.63 -1.02 -14.74
CA ASP A 26 6.41 -1.16 -15.97
C ASP A 26 7.08 0.18 -16.30
N GLY A 27 8.34 0.15 -16.70
CA GLY A 27 9.14 1.35 -16.92
C GLY A 27 9.77 1.90 -15.64
N GLY A 28 11.09 1.80 -15.58
CA GLY A 28 11.92 2.21 -14.43
C GLY A 28 13.39 2.36 -14.78
N GLY A 29 13.69 2.71 -16.03
CA GLY A 29 15.05 2.95 -16.52
C GLY A 29 15.04 3.55 -17.93
N GLY A 30 15.78 4.64 -18.13
CA GLY A 30 15.86 5.39 -19.39
C GLY A 30 14.75 6.44 -19.56
N ASP A 31 14.43 6.76 -20.81
CA ASP A 31 13.43 7.77 -21.23
C ASP A 31 12.00 7.22 -21.27
N SER A 32 11.78 5.98 -20.81
CA SER A 32 10.46 5.34 -20.88
C SER A 32 9.55 5.80 -19.74
N PRO A 33 8.29 6.16 -20.03
CA PRO A 33 7.36 6.60 -19.00
C PRO A 33 6.99 5.46 -18.05
N VAL A 34 6.79 5.79 -16.77
CA VAL A 34 6.36 4.82 -15.76
C VAL A 34 4.89 4.48 -15.98
N ARG A 35 4.54 3.20 -15.90
CA ARG A 35 3.17 2.68 -16.07
C ARG A 35 2.78 1.85 -14.85
N LEU A 36 1.53 2.00 -14.42
CA LEU A 36 0.94 1.30 -13.27
C LEU A 36 -0.22 0.41 -13.73
N CYS A 37 -0.22 -0.85 -13.29
CA CYS A 37 -1.39 -1.72 -13.47
C CYS A 37 -2.41 -1.45 -12.36
N VAL A 38 -3.41 -0.60 -12.64
CA VAL A 38 -4.46 -0.22 -11.69
C VAL A 38 -5.77 -0.90 -12.10
N LYS A 39 -6.28 -1.80 -11.26
CA LYS A 39 -7.52 -2.58 -11.52
C LYS A 39 -7.49 -3.31 -12.87
N GLY A 40 -6.34 -3.89 -13.23
CA GLY A 40 -6.17 -4.64 -14.49
C GLY A 40 -5.98 -3.78 -15.74
N LYS A 41 -5.80 -2.46 -15.59
CA LYS A 41 -5.50 -1.53 -16.69
C LYS A 41 -4.12 -0.91 -16.49
N TRP A 42 -3.31 -0.93 -17.54
CA TRP A 42 -2.04 -0.22 -17.59
C TRP A 42 -2.28 1.26 -17.88
N LEU A 43 -1.84 2.12 -16.97
CA LEU A 43 -1.96 3.57 -17.08
C LEU A 43 -0.61 4.22 -16.89
N VAL A 44 -0.29 5.18 -17.76
CA VAL A 44 0.92 5.99 -17.65
C VAL A 44 0.79 6.95 -16.47
N VAL A 45 1.87 7.08 -15.69
CA VAL A 45 2.01 8.15 -14.70
C VAL A 45 2.37 9.44 -15.44
N SER A 46 1.45 10.39 -15.45
CA SER A 46 1.66 11.70 -16.05
C SER A 46 2.50 12.61 -15.16
N GLU A 47 2.30 12.54 -13.84
CA GLU A 47 2.98 13.42 -12.89
C GLU A 47 3.14 12.74 -11.52
N TRP A 48 4.32 12.88 -10.92
CA TRP A 48 4.53 12.55 -9.50
C TRP A 48 4.29 13.81 -8.67
N ARG A 49 3.21 13.80 -7.89
CA ARG A 49 2.73 14.94 -7.12
C ARG A 49 3.45 15.09 -5.79
N ASP A 50 3.73 13.97 -5.13
CA ASP A 50 4.32 13.98 -3.80
C ASP A 50 5.03 12.66 -3.50
N ARG A 51 5.97 12.71 -2.55
CA ARG A 51 6.71 11.55 -2.05
C ARG A 51 6.94 11.69 -0.54
N TRP A 52 6.68 10.63 0.21
CA TRP A 52 6.97 10.61 1.65
C TRP A 52 7.37 9.21 2.10
N ARG A 53 8.12 9.14 3.20
CA ARG A 53 8.58 7.90 3.79
C ARG A 53 7.92 7.72 5.15
N ILE A 54 7.51 6.50 5.44
CA ILE A 54 7.06 6.08 6.76
C ILE A 54 7.97 4.94 7.19
N ASP A 55 8.63 5.14 8.32
CA ASP A 55 9.29 4.09 9.08
C ASP A 55 8.52 3.95 10.39
N ASP A 56 8.03 2.75 10.70
CA ASP A 56 7.21 2.45 11.88
C ASP A 56 7.52 1.04 12.40
N GLU A 57 7.00 0.71 13.58
CA GLU A 57 7.07 -0.60 14.24
C GLU A 57 8.48 -1.19 14.44
N TRP A 58 9.53 -0.38 14.29
CA TRP A 58 10.92 -0.79 14.56
C TRP A 58 11.15 -1.31 15.99
N TRP A 59 10.29 -0.95 16.93
CA TRP A 59 10.32 -1.35 18.34
C TRP A 59 9.56 -2.65 18.64
N ARG A 60 8.77 -3.18 17.69
CA ARG A 60 8.01 -4.43 17.84
C ARG A 60 8.66 -5.63 17.14
N GLY A 61 9.79 -5.43 16.47
CA GLY A 61 10.56 -6.47 15.78
C GLY A 61 10.12 -6.71 14.33
N GLU A 62 8.96 -6.21 13.91
CA GLU A 62 8.53 -6.15 12.51
C GLU A 62 8.72 -4.71 12.01
N GLU A 63 9.86 -4.44 11.37
CA GLU A 63 10.11 -3.14 10.76
C GLU A 63 9.12 -2.88 9.63
N ILE A 64 8.39 -1.77 9.71
CA ILE A 64 7.64 -1.24 8.59
C ILE A 64 8.45 -0.09 8.01
N SER A 65 8.95 -0.26 6.78
CA SER A 65 9.56 0.84 6.02
C SER A 65 8.90 0.93 4.65
N ARG A 66 8.22 2.05 4.38
CA ARG A 66 7.43 2.26 3.15
C ARG A 66 7.73 3.62 2.55
N MET A 67 7.98 3.62 1.24
CA MET A 67 8.10 4.85 0.46
C MET A 67 6.81 5.05 -0.32
N TYR A 68 6.04 6.06 0.05
CA TYR A 68 4.80 6.45 -0.60
C TYR A 68 5.03 7.49 -1.69
N PHE A 69 4.19 7.42 -2.71
CA PHE A 69 4.16 8.31 -3.84
C PHE A 69 2.72 8.62 -4.21
N LYS A 70 2.45 9.90 -4.47
CA LYS A 70 1.20 10.33 -5.06
C LYS A 70 1.43 10.61 -6.54
N ALA A 71 0.61 10.01 -7.39
CA ALA A 71 0.75 10.08 -8.84
C ALA A 71 -0.57 10.50 -9.50
N LEU A 72 -0.48 11.36 -10.51
CA LEU A 72 -1.54 11.62 -11.46
C LEU A 72 -1.37 10.68 -12.65
N LEU A 73 -2.41 9.92 -12.97
CA LEU A 73 -2.45 9.03 -14.13
C LEU A 73 -2.91 9.79 -15.38
N GLU A 74 -2.62 9.23 -16.56
CA GLU A 74 -2.98 9.81 -17.87
C GLU A 74 -4.49 10.02 -18.08
N ASP A 75 -5.32 9.31 -17.33
CA ASP A 75 -6.78 9.47 -17.35
C ASP A 75 -7.29 10.50 -16.33
N GLY A 76 -6.38 11.24 -15.68
CA GLY A 76 -6.68 12.29 -14.71
C GLY A 76 -6.96 11.78 -13.29
N ARG A 77 -6.87 10.48 -13.02
CA ARG A 77 -7.05 9.94 -11.66
C ARG A 77 -5.80 10.12 -10.82
N GLU A 78 -5.99 10.55 -9.58
CA GLU A 78 -4.93 10.56 -8.57
C GLU A 78 -4.90 9.22 -7.83
N VAL A 79 -3.70 8.65 -7.69
CA VAL A 79 -3.48 7.42 -6.93
C VAL A 79 -2.34 7.59 -5.94
N THR A 80 -2.45 6.89 -4.81
CA THR A 80 -1.35 6.74 -3.86
C THR A 80 -0.80 5.33 -4.00
N VAL A 81 0.48 5.22 -4.33
CA VAL A 81 1.20 3.94 -4.37
C VAL A 81 2.32 3.97 -3.35
N PHE A 82 2.75 2.81 -2.86
CA PHE A 82 3.94 2.72 -2.03
C PHE A 82 4.78 1.52 -2.37
N ARG A 83 6.09 1.68 -2.18
CA ARG A 83 7.06 0.60 -2.18
C ARG A 83 7.29 0.17 -0.74
N ASP A 84 7.02 -1.08 -0.44
CA ASP A 84 7.50 -1.71 0.78
C ASP A 84 9.01 -1.90 0.64
N LEU A 85 9.80 -1.25 1.49
CA LEU A 85 11.26 -1.26 1.43
C LEU A 85 11.85 -2.54 2.07
N VAL A 86 11.07 -3.23 2.91
CA VAL A 86 11.46 -4.48 3.56
C VAL A 86 11.16 -5.66 2.62
N LYS A 87 9.92 -5.76 2.14
CA LYS A 87 9.45 -6.82 1.23
C LYS A 87 9.76 -6.54 -0.23
N ARG A 88 10.23 -5.33 -0.56
CA ARG A 88 10.62 -4.87 -1.90
C ARG A 88 9.49 -4.90 -2.95
N GLY A 89 8.23 -4.89 -2.51
CA GLY A 89 7.05 -4.92 -3.38
C GLY A 89 6.39 -3.55 -3.57
N TRP A 90 5.60 -3.40 -4.64
CA TRP A 90 4.81 -2.22 -4.93
C TRP A 90 3.32 -2.47 -4.71
N TYR A 91 2.65 -1.48 -4.13
CA TYR A 91 1.25 -1.60 -3.76
C TYR A 91 0.50 -0.29 -4.01
N LEU A 92 -0.77 -0.41 -4.39
CA LEU A 92 -1.74 0.67 -4.45
C LEU A 92 -2.43 0.80 -3.09
N GLN A 93 -2.39 2.00 -2.51
CA GLN A 93 -3.18 2.34 -1.35
C GLN A 93 -4.61 2.61 -1.79
N THR A 94 -5.54 1.76 -1.36
CA THR A 94 -6.97 2.01 -1.50
C THR A 94 -7.45 2.78 -0.27
N TYR A 95 -8.19 3.86 -0.49
CA TYR A 95 -8.99 4.51 0.54
C TYR A 95 -10.43 4.01 0.33
N GLY A 96 -10.90 3.13 1.20
CA GLY A 96 -12.28 2.66 1.26
C GLY A 96 -13.20 3.65 1.96
#